data_AF-A0A819ACD9-F1
#
_entry.id   AF-A0A819ACD9-F1
#
_cell.length_a   1.000
_cell.length_b   1.000
_cell.length_c   1.000
_cell.angle_alpha   90.00
_cell.angle_beta   90.00
_cell.angle_gamma   90.00
#
_symmetry.space_group_name_H-M   'P 1'
#
loop_
_entity.id
_entity.type
_entity.pdbx_description
1 polymer ?
#
loop_
_entity_poly.entity_id
_entity_poly.type
_entity_poly.pdbx_seq_one_letter_code
_entity_poly.pdbx_strand_id
1 'polypeptide(L)'
;MAVKQLPTAISLFDQTLNQRCATLFLRRRLANPSEICLVCCSSQRTDSVENEIRQENYSTENEQIKEIVLQEGQLLELRFRGNVVPMDMDQKLIPFAFNTYFPFYFETNVSEIDRYSQHLSSYFYGFIQVFAKQKLRNSIKDADRKKQQSDVVKQDSYETDICLAELLVTLPKPPADMRAPVQKSLTSFTGEGVLTPTLFRDMSTSLNGDEWRRLARRLGMTRIRIEAIEHDYHDDAPYYMLLAWFKRVPRSSDKVILLTHGLMNINRWDLAQELQSIKDDKRSEQGTFSKDDQLKLFRAPFMRICQRDECVRIWKQLARELMLSNEIIQHIEQQYPSKHERCLRSLEHWALNQTRADLPCLARIIRILGFKPLAREIENMA
;
A
#
# COMPACT_ATOMS: atom_id res chain seq x y z
N MET A 1 -49.27 -1.68 -64.72
CA MET A 1 -48.78 -1.69 -63.32
C MET A 1 -47.27 -1.46 -63.17
N ALA A 2 -46.49 -1.15 -64.22
CA ALA A 2 -45.02 -1.08 -64.14
C ALA A 2 -44.41 0.28 -63.72
N VAL A 3 -45.17 1.37 -63.78
CA VAL A 3 -44.60 2.74 -63.66
C VAL A 3 -44.28 3.15 -62.22
N LYS A 4 -44.90 2.52 -61.21
CA LYS A 4 -44.69 2.87 -59.79
C LYS A 4 -43.39 2.31 -59.18
N GLN A 5 -42.74 1.35 -59.83
CA GLN A 5 -41.47 0.77 -59.34
C GLN A 5 -40.24 1.47 -59.91
N LEU A 6 -40.38 2.23 -60.99
CA LEU A 6 -39.27 2.92 -61.66
C LEU A 6 -38.58 3.96 -60.74
N PRO A 7 -39.29 4.82 -60.00
CA PRO A 7 -38.64 5.82 -59.13
C PRO A 7 -37.87 5.18 -57.98
N THR A 8 -38.40 4.09 -57.41
CA THR A 8 -37.73 3.33 -56.34
C THR A 8 -36.48 2.63 -56.87
N ALA A 9 -36.56 2.01 -58.05
CA ALA A 9 -35.41 1.41 -58.70
C ALA A 9 -34.33 2.44 -59.02
N ILE A 10 -34.69 3.61 -59.58
CA ILE A 10 -33.75 4.70 -59.86
C ILE A 10 -33.07 5.17 -58.57
N SER A 11 -33.82 5.35 -57.47
CA SER A 11 -33.23 5.77 -56.18
C SER A 11 -32.27 4.74 -55.58
N LEU A 12 -32.55 3.45 -55.76
CA LEU A 12 -31.66 2.36 -55.33
C LEU A 12 -30.42 2.30 -56.21
N PHE A 13 -30.57 2.44 -57.52
CA PHE A 13 -29.44 2.49 -58.46
C PHE A 13 -28.52 3.67 -58.15
N ASP A 14 -29.08 4.85 -57.94
CA ASP A 14 -28.31 6.05 -57.61
C ASP A 14 -27.59 5.90 -56.26
N GLN A 15 -28.22 5.26 -55.26
CA GLN A 15 -27.55 4.90 -54.01
C GLN A 15 -26.38 3.94 -54.22
N THR A 16 -26.56 2.88 -55.01
CA THR A 16 -25.49 1.90 -55.28
C THR A 16 -24.36 2.43 -56.15
N LEU A 17 -24.66 3.33 -57.11
CA LEU A 17 -23.66 3.92 -58.00
C LEU A 17 -22.77 4.94 -57.29
N ASN A 18 -23.32 5.62 -56.28
CA ASN A 18 -22.60 6.64 -55.52
C ASN A 18 -21.84 6.06 -54.31
N GLN A 19 -22.03 4.79 -53.98
CA GLN A 19 -21.30 4.10 -52.91
C GLN A 19 -19.94 3.57 -53.39
N ARG A 20 -18.93 3.75 -52.56
CA ARG A 20 -17.55 3.32 -52.78
C ARG A 20 -17.07 2.59 -51.53
N CYS A 21 -16.33 1.50 -51.72
CA CYS A 21 -15.65 0.83 -50.62
C CYS A 21 -14.36 1.58 -50.30
N ALA A 22 -14.21 1.96 -49.05
CA ALA A 22 -13.02 2.60 -48.51
C ALA A 22 -12.38 1.70 -47.46
N THR A 23 -11.06 1.67 -47.44
CA THR A 23 -10.26 0.94 -46.47
C THR A 23 -9.63 1.93 -45.52
N LEU A 24 -9.85 1.69 -44.23
CA LEU A 24 -9.21 2.38 -43.12
C LEU A 24 -8.17 1.46 -42.51
N PHE A 25 -6.95 1.95 -42.35
CA PHE A 25 -5.93 1.21 -41.62
C PHE A 25 -5.01 2.17 -40.86
N LEU A 26 -4.50 1.70 -39.74
CA LEU A 26 -3.63 2.45 -38.84
C LEU A 26 -2.26 1.80 -38.82
N ARG A 27 -1.20 2.56 -39.09
CA ARG A 27 0.19 2.10 -39.00
C ARG A 27 0.98 2.90 -37.96
N ARG A 28 1.92 2.27 -37.25
CA ARG A 28 2.89 2.95 -36.37
C ARG A 28 4.27 3.00 -36.99
N ARG A 29 5.07 4.00 -36.65
CA ARG A 29 6.44 4.10 -37.14
C ARG A 29 7.36 3.14 -36.39
N LEU A 30 8.25 2.45 -37.12
CA LEU A 30 9.18 1.48 -36.51
C LEU A 30 10.24 2.15 -35.63
N ALA A 31 10.70 3.35 -36.01
CA ALA A 31 11.71 4.09 -35.28
C ALA A 31 11.16 4.73 -33.99
N ASN A 32 9.89 5.14 -34.00
CA ASN A 32 9.24 5.80 -32.88
C ASN A 32 7.79 5.28 -32.75
N PRO A 33 7.49 4.42 -31.76
CA PRO A 33 6.16 3.83 -31.62
C PRO A 33 5.08 4.83 -31.18
N SER A 34 5.46 6.05 -30.80
CA SER A 34 4.53 7.15 -30.53
C SER A 34 4.01 7.83 -31.79
N GLU A 35 4.68 7.65 -32.93
CA GLU A 35 4.24 8.19 -34.22
C GLU A 35 3.31 7.19 -34.90
N ILE A 36 2.09 7.65 -35.20
CA ILE A 36 1.07 6.87 -35.89
C ILE A 36 0.59 7.57 -37.15
N CYS A 37 0.17 6.78 -38.13
CA CYS A 37 -0.41 7.22 -39.40
C CYS A 37 -1.71 6.46 -39.64
N LEU A 38 -2.85 7.16 -39.60
CA LEU A 38 -4.14 6.64 -40.02
C LEU A 38 -4.37 7.00 -41.48
N VAL A 39 -4.77 6.02 -42.29
CA VAL A 39 -5.04 6.22 -43.70
C VAL A 39 -6.43 5.76 -44.06
N CYS A 40 -7.12 6.60 -44.84
CA CYS A 40 -8.40 6.29 -45.48
C CYS A 40 -8.22 6.38 -47.00
N CYS A 41 -8.36 5.27 -47.70
CA CYS A 41 -8.21 5.22 -49.15
C CYS A 41 -9.29 4.36 -49.82
N SER A 42 -9.44 4.47 -51.14
CA SER A 42 -10.26 3.53 -51.91
C SER A 42 -9.70 2.12 -51.79
N SER A 43 -10.57 1.12 -51.67
CA SER A 43 -10.15 -0.29 -51.58
C SER A 43 -9.34 -0.76 -52.79
N GLN A 44 -9.51 -0.10 -53.95
CA GLN A 44 -8.74 -0.39 -55.17
C GLN A 44 -7.27 0.07 -55.08
N ARG A 45 -6.94 0.95 -54.13
CA ARG A 45 -5.61 1.54 -53.97
C ARG A 45 -4.88 1.09 -52.71
N THR A 46 -5.49 0.24 -51.89
CA THR A 46 -4.94 -0.21 -50.61
C THR A 46 -3.50 -0.72 -50.77
N ASP A 47 -3.26 -1.64 -51.70
CA ASP A 47 -1.91 -2.20 -51.93
C ASP A 47 -0.87 -1.15 -52.32
N SER A 48 -1.24 -0.17 -53.15
CA SER A 48 -0.33 0.90 -53.56
C SER A 48 0.05 1.81 -52.40
N VAL A 49 -0.94 2.16 -51.57
CA VAL A 49 -0.75 3.08 -50.43
C VAL A 49 -0.03 2.38 -49.28
N GLU A 50 -0.30 1.09 -49.04
CA GLU A 50 0.48 0.30 -48.08
C GLU A 50 1.95 0.20 -48.48
N ASN A 51 2.24 0.06 -49.78
CA ASN A 51 3.62 0.05 -50.26
C ASN A 51 4.34 1.39 -50.07
N GLU A 52 3.64 2.51 -50.19
CA GLU A 52 4.16 3.87 -49.94
C GLU A 52 4.50 4.04 -48.45
N ILE A 53 3.55 3.74 -47.57
CA ILE A 53 3.73 3.83 -46.11
C ILE A 53 4.83 2.89 -45.62
N ARG A 54 4.98 1.72 -46.26
CA ARG A 54 6.10 0.81 -45.99
C ARG A 54 7.46 1.44 -46.34
N GLN A 55 7.55 2.23 -47.40
CA GLN A 55 8.79 2.94 -47.76
C GLN A 55 9.15 4.03 -46.73
N GLU A 56 8.16 4.55 -46.01
CA GLU A 56 8.33 5.55 -44.95
C GLU A 56 8.70 4.95 -43.57
N ASN A 57 8.95 3.63 -43.51
CA ASN A 57 9.31 2.86 -42.30
C ASN A 57 8.20 2.74 -41.25
N TYR A 58 6.95 2.69 -41.69
CA TYR A 58 5.84 2.26 -40.85
C TYR A 58 5.74 0.73 -40.80
N SER A 59 5.19 0.20 -39.72
CA SER A 59 5.03 -1.24 -39.54
C SER A 59 3.98 -1.84 -40.45
N THR A 60 4.10 -3.15 -40.67
CA THR A 60 3.12 -3.97 -41.39
C THR A 60 2.50 -5.04 -40.48
N GLU A 61 3.04 -5.23 -39.28
CA GLU A 61 2.65 -6.30 -38.35
C GLU A 61 1.65 -5.78 -37.30
N ASN A 62 0.54 -6.52 -37.13
CA ASN A 62 -0.48 -6.37 -36.07
C ASN A 62 -1.45 -5.17 -36.13
N GLU A 63 -1.92 -4.78 -37.31
CA GLU A 63 -2.62 -3.50 -37.42
C GLU A 63 -3.96 -3.56 -38.16
N GLN A 64 -4.97 -2.96 -37.51
CA GLN A 64 -6.37 -3.11 -37.82
C GLN A 64 -6.70 -2.51 -39.19
N ILE A 65 -7.28 -3.33 -40.06
CA ILE A 65 -7.86 -2.91 -41.33
C ILE A 65 -9.38 -2.99 -41.16
N LYS A 66 -10.07 -1.91 -41.53
CA LYS A 66 -11.53 -1.82 -41.52
C LYS A 66 -12.00 -1.34 -42.87
N GLU A 67 -12.90 -2.10 -43.49
CA GLU A 67 -13.56 -1.68 -44.72
C GLU A 67 -14.90 -1.03 -44.36
N ILE A 68 -15.18 0.13 -44.96
CA ILE A 68 -16.42 0.87 -44.80
C ILE A 68 -16.95 1.32 -46.17
N VAL A 69 -18.26 1.55 -46.25
CA VAL A 69 -18.90 2.04 -47.49
C VAL A 69 -19.20 3.51 -47.34
N LEU A 70 -18.68 4.32 -48.25
CA LEU A 70 -18.76 5.79 -48.23
C LEU A 70 -19.26 6.33 -49.57
N GLN A 71 -19.69 7.59 -49.57
CA GLN A 71 -19.97 8.35 -50.79
C GLN A 71 -18.83 9.31 -51.09
N GLU A 72 -18.61 9.61 -52.37
CA GLU A 72 -17.62 10.60 -52.79
C GLU A 72 -17.92 11.97 -52.16
N GLY A 73 -16.93 12.60 -51.54
CA GLY A 73 -17.08 13.88 -50.84
C GLY A 73 -17.81 13.80 -49.50
N GLN A 74 -18.14 12.60 -49.00
CA GLN A 74 -18.76 12.42 -47.69
C GLN A 74 -17.83 12.94 -46.58
N LEU A 75 -18.35 13.83 -45.74
CA LEU A 75 -17.63 14.39 -44.59
C LEU A 75 -17.62 13.40 -43.43
N LEU A 76 -16.43 13.20 -42.89
CA LEU A 76 -16.10 12.31 -41.79
C LEU A 76 -15.39 13.09 -40.68
N GLU A 77 -15.45 12.58 -39.46
CA GLU A 77 -14.79 13.17 -38.30
C GLU A 77 -14.00 12.10 -37.54
N LEU A 78 -12.71 12.35 -37.28
CA LEU A 78 -11.91 11.52 -36.39
C LEU A 78 -12.08 11.95 -34.94
N ARG A 79 -12.20 10.96 -34.05
CA ARG A 79 -12.30 11.15 -32.59
C ARG A 79 -11.39 10.17 -31.87
N PHE A 80 -10.71 10.63 -30.83
CA PHE A 80 -9.89 9.79 -29.97
C PHE A 80 -10.64 9.40 -28.70
N ARG A 81 -10.47 8.15 -28.27
CA ARG A 81 -11.06 7.60 -27.04
C ARG A 81 -10.06 6.71 -26.31
N GLY A 82 -10.09 6.72 -24.98
CA GLY A 82 -9.26 5.84 -24.15
C GLY A 82 -8.04 6.55 -23.58
N ASN A 83 -6.98 5.80 -23.30
CA ASN A 83 -5.81 6.33 -22.59
C ASN A 83 -4.72 6.89 -23.51
N VAL A 84 -4.92 6.84 -24.83
CA VAL A 84 -3.93 7.30 -25.83
C VAL A 84 -4.57 8.39 -26.67
N VAL A 85 -3.92 9.55 -26.74
CA VAL A 85 -4.41 10.77 -27.41
C VAL A 85 -3.30 11.46 -28.19
N PRO A 86 -3.62 12.25 -29.24
CA PRO A 86 -2.62 13.03 -29.96
C PRO A 86 -2.06 14.15 -29.08
N MET A 87 -0.75 14.39 -29.14
CA MET A 87 -0.08 15.44 -28.35
C MET A 87 -0.37 16.86 -28.85
N ASP A 88 -0.45 17.04 -30.17
CA ASP A 88 -0.39 18.36 -30.80
C ASP A 88 -1.77 18.95 -31.16
N MET A 89 -2.86 18.39 -30.65
CA MET A 89 -4.21 18.74 -31.09
C MET A 89 -5.08 19.33 -29.96
N ASP A 90 -5.24 20.65 -29.99
CA ASP A 90 -6.26 21.36 -29.20
C ASP A 90 -7.69 21.00 -29.63
N GLN A 91 -7.86 20.58 -30.89
CA GLN A 91 -9.14 20.15 -31.45
C GLN A 91 -9.36 18.65 -31.25
N LYS A 92 -10.42 18.30 -30.53
CA LYS A 92 -10.84 16.91 -30.31
C LYS A 92 -11.48 16.23 -31.54
N LEU A 93 -11.80 17.01 -32.57
CA LEU A 93 -12.54 16.58 -33.75
C LEU A 93 -11.74 16.98 -35.00
N ILE A 94 -11.41 16.01 -35.84
CA ILE A 94 -10.61 16.24 -37.06
C ILE A 94 -11.48 15.90 -38.27
N PRO A 95 -12.07 16.90 -38.94
CA PRO A 95 -12.92 16.66 -40.09
C PRO A 95 -12.08 16.34 -41.34
N PHE A 96 -12.55 15.40 -42.14
CA PHE A 96 -11.97 15.11 -43.46
C PHE A 96 -13.07 14.65 -44.43
N ALA A 97 -12.82 14.76 -45.74
CA ALA A 97 -13.74 14.28 -46.76
C ALA A 97 -13.16 13.03 -47.44
N PHE A 98 -14.01 12.05 -47.73
CA PHE A 98 -13.59 10.90 -48.51
C PHE A 98 -13.45 11.26 -49.99
N ASN A 99 -12.34 10.84 -50.60
CA ASN A 99 -12.08 10.98 -52.02
C ASN A 99 -11.50 9.68 -52.60
N THR A 100 -12.05 9.21 -53.72
CA THR A 100 -11.61 7.96 -54.36
C THR A 100 -10.18 8.04 -54.90
N TYR A 101 -9.76 9.23 -55.35
CA TYR A 101 -8.46 9.47 -55.99
C TYR A 101 -7.41 10.07 -55.06
N PHE A 102 -7.81 10.62 -53.92
CA PHE A 102 -6.88 11.22 -52.95
C PHE A 102 -7.03 10.51 -51.61
N PRO A 103 -6.10 9.62 -51.25
CA PRO A 103 -6.06 9.04 -49.92
C PRO A 103 -5.91 10.14 -48.88
N PHE A 104 -6.61 9.98 -47.77
CA PHE A 104 -6.45 10.84 -46.61
C PHE A 104 -5.42 10.22 -45.67
N TYR A 105 -4.40 11.00 -45.31
CA TYR A 105 -3.36 10.62 -44.35
C TYR A 105 -3.51 11.50 -43.11
N PHE A 106 -3.48 10.86 -41.95
CA PHE A 106 -3.47 11.54 -40.66
C PHE A 106 -2.30 11.04 -39.83
N GLU A 107 -1.26 11.85 -39.76
CA GLU A 107 -0.03 11.57 -39.04
C GLU A 107 0.02 12.39 -37.74
N THR A 108 0.31 11.73 -36.62
CA THR A 108 0.41 12.43 -35.33
C THR A 108 1.27 11.66 -34.33
N ASN A 109 1.81 12.41 -33.36
CA ASN A 109 2.41 11.85 -32.16
C ASN A 109 1.33 11.61 -31.12
N VAL A 110 1.27 10.40 -30.57
CA VAL A 110 0.37 10.05 -29.47
C VAL A 110 1.11 9.92 -28.15
N SER A 111 0.42 10.26 -27.06
CA SER A 111 0.88 10.07 -25.68
C SER A 111 -0.23 9.50 -24.81
N GLU A 112 0.17 8.96 -23.67
CA GLU A 112 -0.77 8.51 -22.65
C GLU A 112 -1.37 9.66 -21.83
N ILE A 113 -2.65 9.53 -21.48
CA ILE A 113 -3.31 10.45 -20.54
C ILE A 113 -2.91 10.13 -19.11
N ASP A 114 -3.07 8.86 -18.71
CA ASP A 114 -2.72 8.35 -17.38
C ASP A 114 -1.67 7.25 -17.47
N ARG A 115 -0.45 7.58 -17.03
CA ARG A 115 0.69 6.67 -16.97
C ARG A 115 0.49 5.48 -16.03
N TYR A 116 -0.45 5.57 -15.08
CA TYR A 116 -0.72 4.53 -14.10
C TYR A 116 -1.89 3.61 -14.50
N SER A 117 -2.61 3.96 -15.57
CA SER A 117 -3.68 3.14 -16.10
C SER A 117 -3.13 1.83 -16.71
N GLN A 118 -3.98 0.81 -16.75
CA GLN A 118 -3.66 -0.49 -17.38
C GLN A 118 -2.38 -1.13 -16.82
N HIS A 119 -2.14 -1.06 -15.50
CA HIS A 119 -0.90 -1.46 -14.83
C HIS A 119 -0.42 -2.91 -15.09
N LEU A 120 -1.33 -3.82 -15.47
CA LEU A 120 -1.01 -5.21 -15.82
C LEU A 120 -0.65 -5.41 -17.30
N SER A 121 -0.76 -4.37 -18.12
CA SER A 121 -0.45 -4.41 -19.54
C SER A 121 0.90 -3.77 -19.83
N SER A 122 1.66 -4.37 -20.74
CA SER A 122 2.89 -3.82 -21.32
C SER A 122 2.64 -2.67 -22.31
N TYR A 123 1.37 -2.39 -22.64
CA TYR A 123 0.95 -1.35 -23.58
C TYR A 123 -0.12 -0.45 -22.96
N PHE A 124 -0.11 0.82 -23.35
CA PHE A 124 -1.28 1.71 -23.24
C PHE A 124 -2.21 1.49 -24.43
N TYR A 125 -3.52 1.47 -24.16
CA TYR A 125 -4.56 1.28 -25.18
C TYR A 125 -5.44 2.53 -25.34
N GLY A 126 -5.69 2.90 -26.58
CA GLY A 126 -6.70 3.87 -27.00
C GLY A 126 -7.35 3.46 -28.31
N PHE A 127 -8.26 4.29 -28.82
CA PHE A 127 -9.03 4.02 -30.02
C PHE A 127 -9.18 5.29 -30.85
N ILE A 128 -9.07 5.15 -32.17
CA ILE A 128 -9.44 6.15 -33.15
C ILE A 128 -10.80 5.74 -33.73
N GLN A 129 -11.77 6.63 -33.65
CA GLN A 129 -13.12 6.42 -34.13
C GLN A 129 -13.39 7.35 -35.31
N VAL A 130 -14.02 6.82 -36.36
CA VAL A 130 -14.43 7.57 -37.56
C VAL A 130 -15.94 7.73 -37.54
N PHE A 131 -16.42 8.97 -37.47
CA PHE A 131 -17.84 9.30 -37.45
C PHE A 131 -18.29 9.96 -38.75
N ALA A 132 -19.54 9.74 -39.12
CA ALA A 132 -20.22 10.48 -40.18
C ALA A 132 -21.54 11.07 -39.67
N LYS A 133 -21.91 12.25 -40.15
CA LYS A 133 -23.22 12.85 -39.87
C LYS A 133 -24.25 12.27 -40.83
N GLN A 134 -25.30 11.66 -40.28
CA GLN A 134 -26.44 11.18 -41.07
C GLN A 134 -27.71 11.95 -40.70
N LYS A 135 -28.40 12.47 -41.72
CA LYS A 135 -29.73 13.05 -41.58
C LYS A 135 -30.76 11.94 -41.52
N LEU A 136 -31.34 11.69 -40.35
CA LEU A 136 -32.49 10.80 -40.23
C LEU A 136 -33.77 11.54 -40.65
N ARG A 137 -34.58 10.90 -41.50
CA ARG A 137 -35.95 11.32 -41.76
C ARG A 137 -36.87 10.48 -40.88
N ASN A 138 -37.64 11.13 -40.01
CA ASN A 138 -38.71 10.47 -39.27
C ASN A 138 -39.75 9.92 -40.26
N SER A 139 -39.72 8.61 -40.52
CA SER A 139 -40.86 7.90 -41.08
C SER A 139 -41.67 7.34 -39.93
N ILE A 140 -42.47 8.19 -39.26
CA ILE A 140 -43.52 7.71 -38.36
C ILE A 140 -44.60 7.08 -39.27
N LYS A 141 -44.48 5.78 -39.51
CA LYS A 141 -45.59 4.94 -39.94
C LYS A 141 -46.28 4.43 -38.68
N ASP A 142 -47.03 5.31 -38.02
CA ASP A 142 -48.11 4.87 -37.15
C ASP A 142 -49.42 5.04 -37.89
N ALA A 143 -49.95 3.88 -38.29
CA ALA A 143 -51.34 3.74 -38.67
C ALA A 143 -52.24 4.13 -37.49
N ASP A 144 -53.41 4.66 -37.83
CA ASP A 144 -54.53 5.01 -36.96
C ASP A 144 -54.40 6.24 -36.04
N ARG A 145 -54.81 7.40 -36.56
CA ARG A 145 -56.12 7.98 -36.16
C ARG A 145 -56.54 9.17 -37.04
N LYS A 146 -57.81 9.12 -37.44
CA LYS A 146 -58.56 10.18 -38.13
C LYS A 146 -58.52 11.51 -37.36
N LYS A 147 -58.14 12.60 -38.05
CA LYS A 147 -58.91 13.84 -38.33
C LYS A 147 -58.02 15.08 -38.40
N GLN A 148 -58.14 15.77 -39.53
CA GLN A 148 -58.08 17.23 -39.75
C GLN A 148 -57.21 18.05 -38.77
N GLN A 149 -56.10 18.62 -39.25
CA GLN A 149 -56.06 20.03 -39.61
C GLN A 149 -54.75 20.33 -40.37
N SER A 150 -54.85 21.23 -41.34
CA SER A 150 -53.76 21.80 -42.11
C SER A 150 -52.79 22.54 -41.21
N ASP A 151 -51.57 22.05 -41.07
CA ASP A 151 -50.41 22.87 -40.75
C ASP A 151 -49.16 22.26 -41.39
N VAL A 152 -48.32 23.14 -41.90
CA VAL A 152 -47.06 22.81 -42.59
C VAL A 152 -46.17 22.02 -41.62
N VAL A 153 -46.18 20.68 -41.75
CA VAL A 153 -45.25 19.81 -41.03
C VAL A 153 -43.85 20.08 -41.58
N LYS A 154 -43.13 21.01 -40.95
CA LYS A 154 -41.68 21.10 -41.09
C LYS A 154 -41.12 19.76 -40.63
N GLN A 155 -40.60 18.97 -41.57
CA GLN A 155 -39.82 17.79 -41.25
C GLN A 155 -38.55 18.25 -40.53
N ASP A 156 -38.56 18.21 -39.20
CA ASP A 156 -37.35 18.37 -38.40
C ASP A 156 -36.47 17.14 -38.63
N SER A 157 -35.55 17.24 -39.60
CA SER A 157 -34.45 16.28 -39.74
C SER A 157 -33.40 16.63 -38.69
N TYR A 158 -33.25 15.78 -37.66
CA TYR A 158 -32.12 15.89 -36.74
C TYR A 158 -30.92 15.12 -37.32
N GLU A 159 -29.74 15.76 -37.29
CA GLU A 159 -28.47 15.13 -37.67
C GLU A 159 -27.97 14.29 -36.49
N THR A 160 -27.63 13.03 -36.74
CA THR A 160 -27.03 12.13 -35.74
C THR A 160 -25.66 11.68 -36.22
N ASP A 161 -24.71 11.59 -35.30
CA ASP A 161 -23.38 11.05 -35.56
C ASP A 161 -23.42 9.51 -35.54
N ILE A 162 -22.90 8.88 -36.58
CA ILE A 162 -22.78 7.42 -36.67
C ILE A 162 -21.31 7.04 -36.71
N CYS A 163 -20.89 6.16 -35.79
CA CYS A 163 -19.56 5.59 -35.79
C CYS A 163 -19.46 4.53 -36.90
N LEU A 164 -18.65 4.79 -37.91
CA LEU A 164 -18.43 3.90 -39.05
C LEU A 164 -17.31 2.88 -38.77
N ALA A 165 -16.28 3.29 -38.03
CA ALA A 165 -15.14 2.44 -37.72
C ALA A 165 -14.49 2.84 -36.39
N GLU A 166 -13.91 1.85 -35.73
CA GLU A 166 -13.08 2.02 -34.54
C GLU A 166 -11.80 1.19 -34.73
N LEU A 167 -10.64 1.85 -34.59
CA LEU A 167 -9.31 1.28 -34.72
C LEU A 167 -8.55 1.39 -33.40
N LEU A 168 -8.01 0.27 -32.91
CA LEU A 168 -7.20 0.20 -31.69
C LEU A 168 -5.82 0.83 -31.91
N VAL A 169 -5.46 1.75 -31.03
CA VAL A 169 -4.11 2.33 -30.91
C VAL A 169 -3.41 1.68 -29.72
N THR A 170 -2.20 1.18 -29.95
CA THR A 170 -1.35 0.59 -28.91
C THR A 170 -0.05 1.36 -28.80
N LEU A 171 0.28 1.83 -27.61
CA LEU A 171 1.52 2.53 -27.31
C LEU A 171 2.33 1.71 -26.29
N PRO A 172 3.54 1.23 -26.61
CA PRO A 172 4.34 0.44 -25.68
C PRO A 172 4.72 1.28 -24.45
N LYS A 173 4.59 0.69 -23.26
CA LYS A 173 5.03 1.35 -22.03
C LYS A 173 6.56 1.35 -21.99
N PRO A 174 7.18 2.40 -21.44
CA PRO A 174 8.58 2.31 -21.05
C PRO A 174 8.77 1.11 -20.11
N PRO A 175 9.93 0.43 -20.15
CA PRO A 175 10.20 -0.67 -19.24
C PRO A 175 9.94 -0.17 -17.83
N ALA A 176 9.05 -0.88 -17.12
CA ALA A 176 8.74 -0.49 -15.76
C ALA A 176 10.06 -0.44 -14.98
N ASP A 177 10.38 0.72 -14.42
CA ASP A 177 11.38 0.82 -13.38
C ASP A 177 10.87 -0.06 -12.23
N MET A 178 11.22 -1.35 -12.26
CA MET A 178 11.09 -2.20 -11.10
C MET A 178 11.90 -1.47 -10.05
N ARG A 179 11.21 -0.78 -9.13
CA ARG A 179 11.85 -0.16 -7.98
C ARG A 179 12.77 -1.23 -7.42
N ALA A 180 14.06 -0.91 -7.34
CA ALA A 180 15.05 -1.80 -6.76
C ALA A 180 14.43 -2.42 -5.50
N PRO A 181 14.56 -3.74 -5.29
CA PRO A 181 13.93 -4.42 -4.18
C PRO A 181 14.21 -3.59 -2.93
N VAL A 182 13.13 -3.07 -2.31
CA VAL A 182 13.25 -2.17 -1.17
C VAL A 182 14.17 -2.85 -0.20
N GLN A 183 15.36 -2.29 0.00
CA GLN A 183 16.36 -2.83 0.90
C GLN A 183 15.75 -2.69 2.29
N LYS A 184 15.04 -3.73 2.73
CA LYS A 184 14.35 -3.76 4.02
C LYS A 184 15.45 -3.58 5.05
N SER A 185 15.51 -2.41 5.66
CA SER A 185 16.53 -2.06 6.66
C SER A 185 16.69 -3.22 7.63
N LEU A 186 17.93 -3.72 7.78
CA LEU A 186 18.31 -4.68 8.83
C LEU A 186 17.82 -4.08 10.14
N THR A 187 16.72 -4.61 10.64
CA THR A 187 16.07 -4.01 11.78
C THR A 187 16.86 -4.45 12.99
N SER A 188 17.60 -3.52 13.58
CA SER A 188 18.31 -3.77 14.82
C SER A 188 17.31 -4.22 15.88
N PHE A 189 17.64 -5.34 16.51
CA PHE A 189 16.93 -5.86 17.67
C PHE A 189 17.76 -5.48 18.89
N THR A 190 17.22 -4.64 19.76
CA THR A 190 17.74 -4.47 21.12
C THR A 190 17.02 -5.49 21.99
N GLY A 191 17.69 -6.59 22.30
CA GLY A 191 17.11 -7.63 23.15
C GLY A 191 16.91 -7.14 24.57
N GLU A 192 15.66 -7.10 25.03
CA GLU A 192 15.32 -6.92 26.44
C GLU A 192 15.04 -8.30 27.06
N GLY A 193 15.76 -8.65 28.14
CA GLY A 193 15.55 -9.90 28.88
C GLY A 193 16.37 -11.09 28.37
N VAL A 194 15.79 -12.30 28.41
CA VAL A 194 16.45 -13.57 28.05
C VAL A 194 16.76 -13.68 26.56
N LEU A 195 15.85 -13.19 25.71
CA LEU A 195 15.95 -13.32 24.25
C LEU A 195 16.81 -12.18 23.67
N THR A 196 18.10 -12.44 23.46
CA THR A 196 19.05 -11.48 22.88
C THR A 196 19.33 -11.76 21.39
N PRO A 197 19.85 -10.77 20.64
CA PRO A 197 20.26 -10.99 19.25
C PRO A 197 21.33 -12.08 19.11
N THR A 198 22.22 -12.19 20.10
CA THR A 198 23.25 -13.23 20.17
C THR A 198 22.62 -14.61 20.32
N LEU A 199 21.69 -14.78 21.28
CA LEU A 199 20.98 -16.04 21.47
C LEU A 199 20.20 -16.46 20.21
N PHE A 200 19.57 -15.51 19.51
CA PHE A 200 18.89 -15.81 18.25
C PHE A 200 19.85 -16.26 17.16
N ARG A 201 21.07 -15.71 17.13
CA ARG A 201 22.12 -16.13 16.21
C ARG A 201 22.60 -17.54 16.55
N ASP A 202 22.84 -17.83 17.83
CA ASP A 202 23.31 -19.13 18.31
C ASP A 202 22.25 -20.23 18.11
N MET A 203 20.96 -19.91 18.32
CA MET A 203 19.87 -20.83 17.98
C MET A 203 19.71 -21.00 16.48
N SER A 204 19.91 -19.95 15.69
CA SER A 204 19.78 -20.03 14.23
C SER A 204 20.83 -20.93 13.59
N THR A 205 22.07 -20.92 14.10
CA THR A 205 23.14 -21.83 13.65
C THR A 205 22.91 -23.27 14.11
N SER A 206 22.17 -23.45 15.21
CA SER A 206 21.83 -24.76 15.74
C SER A 206 20.62 -25.40 15.04
N LEU A 207 19.75 -24.61 14.40
CA LEU A 207 18.54 -25.06 13.69
C LEU A 207 18.88 -25.41 12.23
N ASN A 208 19.15 -26.69 11.97
CA ASN A 208 19.63 -27.15 10.67
C ASN A 208 18.49 -27.59 9.72
N GLY A 209 18.69 -27.38 8.41
CA GLY A 209 17.79 -27.89 7.37
C GLY A 209 16.35 -27.35 7.48
N ASP A 210 15.35 -28.25 7.52
CA ASP A 210 13.92 -27.89 7.60
C ASP A 210 13.42 -27.63 9.04
N GLU A 211 14.30 -27.68 10.06
CA GLU A 211 13.92 -27.51 11.47
C GLU A 211 13.33 -26.13 11.75
N TRP A 212 13.93 -25.08 11.21
CA TRP A 212 13.44 -23.73 11.39
C TRP A 212 12.06 -23.52 10.72
N ARG A 213 11.77 -24.19 9.60
CA ARG A 213 10.43 -24.14 8.96
C ARG A 213 9.38 -24.86 9.80
N ARG A 214 9.75 -25.99 10.44
CA ARG A 214 8.88 -26.70 11.38
C ARG A 214 8.62 -25.85 12.62
N LEU A 215 9.65 -25.19 13.16
CA LEU A 215 9.52 -24.26 14.28
C LEU A 215 8.61 -23.08 13.92
N ALA A 216 8.82 -22.45 12.76
CA ALA A 216 8.01 -21.34 12.28
C ALA A 216 6.51 -21.69 12.20
N ARG A 217 6.19 -22.89 11.70
CA ARG A 217 4.82 -23.42 11.67
C ARG A 217 4.24 -23.59 13.08
N ARG A 218 5.01 -24.14 14.02
CA ARG A 218 4.59 -24.30 15.43
C ARG A 218 4.43 -22.97 16.17
N LEU A 219 5.24 -21.97 15.80
CA LEU A 219 5.14 -20.60 16.28
C LEU A 219 4.03 -19.80 15.58
N GLY A 220 3.25 -20.45 14.69
CA GLY A 220 2.06 -19.91 14.04
C GLY A 220 2.34 -18.97 12.88
N MET A 221 3.51 -19.03 12.25
CA MET A 221 3.81 -18.25 11.04
C MET A 221 3.10 -18.88 9.83
N THR A 222 2.60 -18.03 8.92
CA THR A 222 1.91 -18.49 7.71
C THR A 222 2.90 -19.03 6.70
N ARG A 223 2.45 -19.97 5.85
CA ARG A 223 3.27 -20.55 4.78
C ARG A 223 3.88 -19.49 3.87
N ILE A 224 3.08 -18.51 3.44
CA ILE A 224 3.52 -17.38 2.59
C ILE A 224 4.68 -16.62 3.26
N ARG A 225 4.61 -16.40 4.58
CA ARG A 225 5.65 -15.67 5.30
C ARG A 225 6.94 -16.48 5.43
N ILE A 226 6.84 -17.81 5.57
CA ILE A 226 7.99 -18.71 5.62
C ILE A 226 8.70 -18.71 4.26
N GLU A 227 7.95 -18.89 3.17
CA GLU A 227 8.49 -18.86 1.81
C GLU A 227 9.13 -17.51 1.47
N ALA A 228 8.52 -16.39 1.89
CA ALA A 228 9.09 -15.06 1.71
C ALA A 228 10.41 -14.87 2.48
N ILE A 229 10.52 -15.37 3.71
CA ILE A 229 11.77 -15.27 4.51
C ILE A 229 12.88 -16.12 3.90
N GLU A 230 12.53 -17.30 3.40
CA GLU A 230 13.50 -18.16 2.72
C GLU A 230 14.05 -17.53 1.44
N HIS A 231 13.16 -16.95 0.63
CA HIS A 231 13.55 -16.25 -0.59
C HIS A 231 14.38 -15.00 -0.31
N ASP A 232 14.02 -14.22 0.72
CA ASP A 232 14.66 -12.92 1.00
C ASP A 232 16.02 -13.06 1.72
N TYR A 233 16.24 -14.14 2.50
CA TYR A 233 17.38 -14.23 3.43
C TYR A 233 18.22 -15.50 3.32
N HIS A 234 17.85 -16.47 2.48
CA HIS A 234 18.62 -17.70 2.20
C HIS A 234 19.21 -18.35 3.48
N ASP A 235 20.54 -18.35 3.64
CA ASP A 235 21.25 -18.99 4.76
C ASP A 235 20.92 -18.34 6.12
N ASP A 236 20.57 -17.05 6.13
CA ASP A 236 20.16 -16.34 7.36
C ASP A 236 18.67 -16.50 7.68
N ALA A 237 17.91 -17.25 6.87
CA ALA A 237 16.47 -17.44 7.05
C ALA A 237 16.06 -17.89 8.47
N PRO A 238 16.76 -18.81 9.17
CA PRO A 238 16.41 -19.20 10.54
C PRO A 238 16.48 -18.02 11.53
N TYR A 239 17.49 -17.16 11.41
CA TYR A 239 17.65 -15.97 12.25
C TYR A 239 16.53 -14.96 12.00
N TYR A 240 16.26 -14.65 10.73
CA TYR A 240 15.20 -13.69 10.37
C TYR A 240 13.80 -14.22 10.68
N MET A 241 13.60 -15.55 10.66
CA MET A 241 12.38 -16.19 11.12
C MET A 241 12.15 -15.95 12.62
N LEU A 242 13.16 -16.18 13.47
CA LEU A 242 13.08 -15.91 14.92
C LEU A 242 12.80 -14.43 15.20
N LEU A 243 13.47 -13.53 14.48
CA LEU A 243 13.25 -12.09 14.60
C LEU A 243 11.84 -11.68 14.16
N ALA A 244 11.34 -12.21 13.05
CA ALA A 244 10.00 -11.95 12.54
C ALA A 244 8.92 -12.44 13.51
N TRP A 245 9.12 -13.63 14.11
CA TRP A 245 8.24 -14.15 15.15
C TRP A 245 8.27 -13.25 16.39
N PHE A 246 9.45 -12.92 16.92
CA PHE A 246 9.60 -12.13 18.15
C PHE A 246 8.87 -10.78 18.08
N LYS A 247 8.91 -10.13 16.92
CA LYS A 247 8.23 -8.85 16.67
C LYS A 247 6.70 -8.97 16.60
N ARG A 248 6.20 -10.11 16.14
CA ARG A 248 4.76 -10.37 16.02
C ARG A 248 4.13 -10.70 17.38
N VAL A 249 4.87 -11.36 18.26
CA VAL A 249 4.35 -11.76 19.56
C VAL A 249 4.12 -10.53 20.45
N PRO A 250 2.92 -10.38 21.06
CA PRO A 250 2.62 -9.28 21.98
C PRO A 250 3.66 -9.16 23.10
N ARG A 251 3.93 -7.92 23.55
CA ARG A 251 4.87 -7.67 24.66
C ARG A 251 4.44 -8.30 25.99
N SER A 252 3.12 -8.49 26.19
CA SER A 252 2.56 -9.10 27.40
C SER A 252 2.67 -10.62 27.47
N SER A 253 3.06 -11.28 26.37
CA SER A 253 3.21 -12.73 26.34
C SER A 253 4.58 -13.15 26.88
N ASP A 254 4.64 -14.26 27.61
CA ASP A 254 5.93 -14.89 27.96
C ASP A 254 6.52 -15.54 26.69
N LYS A 255 7.31 -14.74 25.98
CA LYS A 255 7.96 -15.16 24.73
C LYS A 255 8.90 -16.34 24.94
N VAL A 256 9.53 -16.45 26.12
CA VAL A 256 10.45 -17.54 26.43
C VAL A 256 9.68 -18.86 26.49
N ILE A 257 8.55 -18.89 27.20
CA ILE A 257 7.70 -20.10 27.29
C ILE A 257 7.18 -20.52 25.91
N LEU A 258 6.71 -19.56 25.10
CA LEU A 258 6.20 -19.84 23.76
C LEU A 258 7.28 -20.46 22.86
N LEU A 259 8.51 -19.95 22.95
CA LEU A 259 9.64 -20.48 22.18
C LEU A 259 10.08 -21.86 22.68
N THR A 260 10.19 -22.04 24.01
CA THR A 260 10.49 -23.35 24.62
C THR A 260 9.48 -24.41 24.16
N HIS A 261 8.19 -24.11 24.21
CA HIS A 261 7.15 -25.03 23.76
C HIS A 261 7.23 -25.30 22.25
N GLY A 262 7.53 -24.28 21.44
CA GLY A 262 7.79 -24.46 20.01
C GLY A 262 8.96 -25.41 19.72
N LEU A 263 10.05 -25.27 20.46
CA LEU A 263 11.26 -26.11 20.36
C LEU A 263 11.01 -27.55 20.81
N MET A 264 10.29 -27.76 21.91
CA MET A 264 9.88 -29.09 22.37
C MET A 264 9.03 -29.80 21.29
N ASN A 265 8.13 -29.08 20.62
CA ASN A 265 7.26 -29.64 19.57
C ASN A 265 7.99 -30.04 18.28
N ILE A 266 9.23 -29.58 18.08
CA ILE A 266 10.09 -30.02 16.98
C ILE A 266 11.17 -31.00 17.44
N ASN A 267 11.05 -31.53 18.67
CA ASN A 267 11.99 -32.43 19.33
C ASN A 267 13.38 -31.83 19.59
N ARG A 268 13.50 -30.50 19.68
CA ARG A 268 14.72 -29.80 20.07
C ARG A 268 14.71 -29.48 21.56
N TRP A 269 14.75 -30.56 22.36
CA TRP A 269 14.75 -30.50 23.83
C TRP A 269 16.03 -29.86 24.37
N ASP A 270 17.14 -30.05 23.67
CA ASP A 270 18.44 -29.43 23.93
C ASP A 270 18.34 -27.91 23.99
N LEU A 271 17.83 -27.27 22.92
CA LEU A 271 17.66 -25.82 22.85
C LEU A 271 16.60 -25.32 23.83
N ALA A 272 15.55 -26.12 24.03
CA ALA A 272 14.50 -25.78 24.99
C ALA A 272 15.03 -25.74 26.43
N GLN A 273 15.93 -26.66 26.79
CA GLN A 273 16.58 -26.73 28.09
C GLN A 273 17.61 -25.62 28.27
N GLU A 274 18.43 -25.34 27.26
CA GLU A 274 19.37 -24.21 27.27
C GLU A 274 18.64 -22.88 27.51
N LEU A 275 17.52 -22.67 26.82
CA LEU A 275 16.70 -21.47 26.97
C LEU A 275 16.09 -21.33 28.38
N GLN A 276 15.73 -22.44 29.03
CA GLN A 276 15.25 -22.44 30.41
C GLN A 276 16.39 -22.20 31.41
N SER A 277 17.57 -22.80 31.20
CA SER A 277 18.76 -22.54 32.02
C SER A 277 19.09 -21.04 32.04
N ILE A 278 19.15 -20.39 30.86
CA ILE A 278 19.43 -18.96 30.77
C ILE A 278 18.35 -18.11 31.46
N LYS A 279 17.08 -18.56 31.42
CA LYS A 279 15.97 -17.91 32.14
C LYS A 279 16.17 -18.01 33.64
N ASP A 280 16.55 -19.19 34.14
CA ASP A 280 16.78 -19.45 35.56
C ASP A 280 18.04 -18.75 36.09
N ASP A 281 19.10 -18.67 35.27
CA ASP A 281 20.32 -17.93 35.58
C ASP A 281 20.03 -16.43 35.68
N LYS A 282 19.31 -15.85 34.70
CA LYS A 282 18.88 -14.44 34.77
C LYS A 282 17.91 -14.19 35.93
N ARG A 283 17.04 -15.15 36.26
CA ARG A 283 16.17 -15.06 37.43
C ARG A 283 16.98 -15.14 38.74
N SER A 284 18.08 -15.88 38.75
CA SER A 284 19.00 -15.96 39.88
C SER A 284 19.82 -14.67 40.02
N GLU A 285 20.29 -14.10 38.90
CA GLU A 285 20.93 -12.77 38.84
C GLU A 285 19.98 -11.65 39.28
N GLN A 286 18.70 -11.71 38.89
CA GLN A 286 17.65 -10.80 39.37
C GLN A 286 17.24 -11.11 40.82
N GLY A 287 17.31 -12.37 41.25
CA GLY A 287 17.15 -12.78 42.65
C GLY A 287 18.27 -12.24 43.54
N THR A 288 19.42 -11.91 42.95
CA THR A 288 20.53 -11.15 43.54
C THR A 288 20.46 -9.65 43.21
N PHE A 289 19.28 -9.05 43.01
CA PHE A 289 19.12 -7.60 43.16
C PHE A 289 19.43 -7.24 44.62
N SER A 290 20.67 -6.84 44.90
CA SER A 290 21.16 -6.50 46.23
C SER A 290 20.27 -5.44 46.86
N LYS A 291 19.99 -5.57 48.17
CA LYS A 291 19.29 -4.56 48.99
C LYS A 291 19.83 -3.14 48.77
N ASP A 292 21.10 -3.04 48.38
CA ASP A 292 21.79 -1.79 48.05
C ASP A 292 21.30 -1.11 46.75
N ASP A 293 20.86 -1.85 45.74
CA ASP A 293 20.37 -1.27 44.48
C ASP A 293 18.93 -0.76 44.58
N GLN A 294 18.09 -1.41 45.40
CA GLN A 294 16.77 -0.86 45.77
C GLN A 294 16.93 0.47 46.49
N LEU A 295 17.86 0.55 47.44
CA LEU A 295 18.16 1.80 48.15
C LEU A 295 18.69 2.91 47.23
N LYS A 296 19.40 2.59 46.14
CA LYS A 296 19.86 3.61 45.16
C LYS A 296 18.71 4.36 44.49
N LEU A 297 17.62 3.66 44.13
CA LEU A 297 16.43 4.27 43.52
C LEU A 297 15.73 5.25 44.49
N PHE A 298 15.71 4.94 45.78
CA PHE A 298 15.06 5.78 46.79
C PHE A 298 15.98 6.85 47.39
N ARG A 299 17.29 6.81 47.12
CA ARG A 299 18.28 7.69 47.75
C ARG A 299 18.00 9.17 47.53
N ALA A 300 17.72 9.60 46.30
CA ALA A 300 17.44 11.00 46.00
C ALA A 300 16.12 11.49 46.65
N PRO A 301 14.99 10.76 46.54
CA PRO A 301 13.75 11.07 47.26
C PRO A 301 13.91 11.12 48.78
N PHE A 302 14.63 10.16 49.37
CA PHE A 302 14.86 10.12 50.82
C PHE A 302 15.67 11.31 51.32
N MET A 303 16.73 11.69 50.59
CA MET A 303 17.50 12.88 50.92
C MET A 303 16.66 14.14 50.82
N ARG A 304 15.75 14.24 49.84
CA ARG A 304 14.84 15.38 49.68
C ARG A 304 13.84 15.50 50.82
N ILE A 305 13.33 14.38 51.33
CA ILE A 305 12.47 14.36 52.51
C ILE A 305 13.26 14.79 53.76
N CYS A 306 14.47 14.28 53.93
CA CYS A 306 15.29 14.57 55.10
C CYS A 306 15.86 16.00 55.10
N GLN A 307 16.00 16.64 53.93
CA GLN A 307 16.38 18.06 53.81
C GLN A 307 15.31 19.03 54.34
N ARG A 308 14.07 18.60 54.56
CA ARG A 308 12.99 19.42 55.11
C ARG A 308 12.90 19.20 56.62
N ASP A 309 13.30 20.20 57.41
CA ASP A 309 13.25 20.13 58.88
C ASP A 309 11.86 19.77 59.43
N GLU A 310 10.80 20.19 58.74
CA GLU A 310 9.42 19.87 59.11
C GLU A 310 9.13 18.37 59.06
N CYS A 311 9.62 17.66 58.03
CA CYS A 311 9.50 16.22 57.89
C CYS A 311 10.35 15.48 58.94
N VAL A 312 11.57 15.98 59.20
CA VAL A 312 12.47 15.43 60.21
C VAL A 312 11.90 15.56 61.63
N ARG A 313 11.17 16.64 61.93
CA ARG A 313 10.53 16.82 63.24
C ARG A 313 9.42 15.81 63.49
N ILE A 314 8.70 15.39 62.45
CA ILE A 314 7.59 14.43 62.54
C ILE A 314 7.97 13.00 62.14
N TRP A 315 9.26 12.65 62.12
CA TRP A 315 9.74 11.36 61.64
C TRP A 315 9.05 10.13 62.26
N LYS A 316 8.62 10.20 63.54
CA LYS A 316 7.85 9.12 64.20
C LYS A 316 6.45 8.95 63.60
N GLN A 317 5.79 10.05 63.25
CA GLN A 317 4.50 10.02 62.60
C GLN A 317 4.65 9.47 61.18
N LEU A 318 5.68 9.91 60.46
CA LEU A 318 6.05 9.36 59.16
C LEU A 318 6.31 7.85 59.23
N ALA A 319 7.07 7.37 60.21
CA ALA A 319 7.34 5.95 60.40
C ALA A 319 6.06 5.12 60.67
N ARG A 320 5.10 5.68 61.40
CA ARG A 320 3.80 5.01 61.63
C ARG A 320 2.95 4.93 60.37
N GLU A 321 2.91 6.00 59.57
CA GLU A 321 2.19 6.00 58.29
C GLU A 321 2.86 5.10 57.24
N LEU A 322 4.17 4.89 57.35
CA LEU A 322 4.94 3.89 56.62
C LEU A 322 4.74 2.46 57.19
N MET A 323 3.82 2.27 58.13
CA MET A 323 3.48 0.97 58.74
C MET A 323 4.67 0.25 59.40
N LEU A 324 5.65 0.99 59.94
CA LEU A 324 6.69 0.39 60.78
C LEU A 324 6.12 0.02 62.15
N SER A 325 6.55 -1.13 62.70
CA SER A 325 6.13 -1.55 64.04
C SER A 325 6.70 -0.60 65.11
N ASN A 326 5.98 -0.47 66.24
CA ASN A 326 6.45 0.36 67.35
C ASN A 326 7.79 -0.10 67.92
N GLU A 327 8.09 -1.40 67.84
CA GLU A 327 9.39 -1.98 68.24
C GLU A 327 10.53 -1.45 67.37
N ILE A 328 10.33 -1.39 66.05
CA ILE A 328 11.34 -0.85 65.12
C ILE A 328 11.53 0.65 65.34
N ILE A 329 10.44 1.40 65.57
CA ILE A 329 10.50 2.84 65.84
C ILE A 329 11.28 3.12 67.14
N GLN A 330 11.05 2.33 68.19
CA GLN A 330 11.81 2.43 69.44
C GLN A 330 13.28 2.06 69.25
N HIS A 331 13.57 1.02 68.46
CA HIS A 331 14.94 0.64 68.13
C HIS A 331 15.68 1.77 67.40
N ILE A 332 15.07 2.37 66.37
CA ILE A 332 15.65 3.50 65.63
C ILE A 332 15.86 4.72 66.55
N GLU A 333 14.93 4.99 67.48
CA GLU A 333 15.05 6.08 68.44
C GLU A 333 16.23 5.90 69.42
N GLN A 334 16.49 4.68 69.86
CA GLN A 334 17.57 4.35 70.79
C GLN A 334 18.94 4.30 70.12
N GLN A 335 19.01 3.78 68.88
CA GLN A 335 20.28 3.55 68.17
C GLN A 335 20.86 4.82 67.54
N TYR A 336 20.03 5.76 67.11
CA TYR A 336 20.49 6.93 66.36
C TYR A 336 20.25 8.23 67.15
N PRO A 337 21.27 9.08 67.39
CA PRO A 337 21.10 10.31 68.18
C PRO A 337 20.43 11.45 67.38
N SER A 338 20.62 11.50 66.06
CA SER A 338 20.10 12.58 65.22
C SER A 338 18.69 12.29 64.71
N LYS A 339 17.77 13.27 64.83
CA LYS A 339 16.42 13.16 64.24
C LYS A 339 16.46 12.98 62.71
N HIS A 340 17.43 13.58 62.04
CA HIS A 340 17.62 13.45 60.60
C HIS A 340 18.00 12.01 60.22
N GLU A 341 18.89 11.41 60.99
CA GLU A 341 19.28 10.01 60.79
C GLU A 341 18.12 9.06 61.10
N ARG A 342 17.36 9.31 62.18
CA ARG A 342 16.15 8.54 62.50
C ARG A 342 15.11 8.57 61.36
N CYS A 343 14.92 9.73 60.73
CA CYS A 343 14.04 9.89 59.58
C CYS A 343 14.51 9.06 58.38
N LEU A 344 15.79 9.17 58.03
CA LEU A 344 16.39 8.41 56.93
C LEU A 344 16.30 6.90 57.17
N ARG A 345 16.66 6.43 58.36
CA ARG A 345 16.61 5.00 58.72
C ARG A 345 15.19 4.43 58.70
N SER A 346 14.19 5.24 59.06
CA SER A 346 12.78 4.84 58.97
C SER A 346 12.35 4.64 57.51
N LEU A 347 12.80 5.51 56.61
CA LEU A 347 12.53 5.41 55.17
C LEU A 347 13.27 4.22 54.52
N GLU A 348 14.53 4.00 54.88
CA GLU A 348 15.32 2.83 54.43
C GLU A 348 14.69 1.52 54.90
N HIS A 349 14.29 1.44 56.16
CA HIS A 349 13.64 0.25 56.71
C HIS A 349 12.28 -0.01 56.06
N TRP A 350 11.53 1.03 55.69
CA TRP A 350 10.32 0.90 54.90
C TRP A 350 10.60 0.35 53.50
N ALA A 351 11.57 0.92 52.78
CA ALA A 351 11.91 0.47 51.42
C ALA A 351 12.42 -0.98 51.38
N LEU A 352 13.16 -1.42 52.39
CA LEU A 352 13.74 -2.77 52.44
C LEU A 352 12.76 -3.86 52.87
N ASN A 353 11.75 -3.52 53.69
CA ASN A 353 10.91 -4.52 54.35
C ASN A 353 9.46 -4.52 53.87
N GLN A 354 9.05 -3.59 53.01
CA GLN A 354 7.73 -3.62 52.40
C GLN A 354 7.73 -4.30 51.03
N THR A 355 6.77 -5.20 50.83
CA THR A 355 6.57 -5.95 49.58
C THR A 355 6.11 -5.08 48.39
N ARG A 356 5.75 -3.81 48.63
CA ARG A 356 5.30 -2.83 47.61
C ARG A 356 5.85 -1.43 47.88
N ALA A 357 7.16 -1.32 48.13
CA ALA A 357 7.81 -0.03 48.21
C ALA A 357 7.97 0.58 46.80
N ASP A 358 7.20 1.62 46.49
CA ASP A 358 7.34 2.42 45.26
C ASP A 358 7.21 3.93 45.57
N LEU A 359 7.73 4.76 44.66
CA LEU A 359 7.72 6.22 44.82
C LEU A 359 6.29 6.82 44.89
N PRO A 360 5.30 6.33 44.12
CA PRO A 360 3.91 6.77 44.26
C PRO A 360 3.31 6.49 45.65
N CYS A 361 3.60 5.35 46.27
CA CYS A 361 3.13 5.04 47.62
C CYS A 361 3.76 5.99 48.64
N LEU A 362 5.07 6.26 48.52
CA LEU A 362 5.77 7.23 49.37
C LEU A 362 5.19 8.65 49.23
N ALA A 363 4.95 9.11 48.00
CA ALA A 363 4.36 10.42 47.74
C ALA A 363 2.94 10.55 48.31
N ARG A 364 2.13 9.49 48.23
CA ARG A 364 0.80 9.46 48.85
C ARG A 364 0.88 9.60 50.37
N ILE A 365 1.80 8.92 51.03
CA ILE A 365 2.01 9.03 52.48
C ILE A 365 2.43 10.46 52.87
N ILE A 366 3.34 11.05 52.11
CA ILE A 366 3.80 12.43 52.32
C ILE A 366 2.68 13.46 52.11
N ARG A 367 1.75 13.18 51.19
CA ARG A 367 0.55 13.97 50.96
C ARG A 367 -0.43 13.90 52.13
N ILE A 368 -0.59 12.72 52.75
CA ILE A 368 -1.42 12.52 53.96
C ILE A 368 -0.84 13.32 55.14
N LEU A 369 0.49 13.37 55.25
CA LEU A 369 1.20 14.17 56.27
C LEU A 369 1.17 15.69 56.00
N GLY A 370 0.50 16.15 54.94
CA GLY A 370 0.29 17.56 54.64
C GLY A 370 1.33 18.21 53.71
N PHE A 371 2.38 17.49 53.32
CA PHE A 371 3.46 18.03 52.47
C PHE A 371 3.18 17.86 50.97
N LYS A 372 2.10 18.49 50.48
CA LYS A 372 1.66 18.39 49.08
C LYS A 372 2.73 18.80 48.04
N PRO A 373 3.55 19.85 48.25
CA PRO A 373 4.60 20.22 47.29
C PRO A 373 5.71 19.15 47.21
N LEU A 374 6.13 18.62 48.35
CA LEU A 374 7.15 17.57 48.43
C LEU A 374 6.68 16.26 47.80
N ALA A 375 5.40 15.89 47.98
CA ALA A 375 4.81 14.73 47.33
C ALA A 375 4.85 14.84 45.80
N ARG A 376 4.58 16.03 45.23
CA ARG A 376 4.66 16.27 43.78
C ARG A 376 6.10 16.18 43.27
N GLU A 377 7.06 16.71 44.03
CA GLU A 377 8.48 16.59 43.68
C GLU A 377 8.92 15.12 43.62
N ILE A 378 8.47 14.28 44.56
CA ILE A 378 8.80 12.86 44.61
C ILE A 378 8.13 12.07 43.48
N GLU A 379 6.88 12.40 43.11
CA GLU A 379 6.21 11.81 41.95
C GLU A 379 6.93 12.12 40.63
N ASN A 380 7.51 13.31 40.50
CA ASN A 380 8.30 13.70 39.32
C ASN A 380 9.69 13.05 39.26
N MET A 381 10.13 12.37 40.33
CA MET A 381 11.38 11.61 40.40
C MET A 381 11.19 10.11 40.13
N ALA A 382 9.94 9.66 39.97
CA ALA A 382 9.57 8.30 39.57
C ALA A 382 9.53 8.19 38.04
#